data_AF-A0A4Y7U3M5-F1
#
_entry.id   AF-A0A4Y7U3M5-F1
#
_cell.length_a   1.000
_cell.length_b   1.000
_cell.length_c   1.000
_cell.angle_alpha   90.00
_cell.angle_beta   90.00
_cell.angle_gamma   90.00
#
_symmetry.space_group_name_H-M   'P 1'
#
loop_
_entity.id
_entity.type
_entity.pdbx_description
1 polymer ?
#
loop_
_entity_poly.entity_id
_entity_poly.type
_entity_poly.pdbx_seq_one_letter_code
_entity_poly.pdbx_strand_id
1 'polypeptide(L)'
;HNSQWREYEMPMYDKVVTAPRMIAWYGATSRVERKSNPDWPHQLLEIRARVQQHTNIKFNAVLLNLYRDGSDGVGWHSDKTTSSNKNMNIASVTFGETRLFRLRHKTLKHIPQ
;
A
#
# COMPACT_ATOMS: atom_id res chain seq x y z
N HIS A 1 3.37 -17.59 -1.02
CA HIS A 1 4.66 -18.23 -1.32
C HIS A 1 5.46 -17.47 -2.38
N ASN A 2 4.85 -16.88 -3.43
CA ASN A 2 5.61 -16.21 -4.50
C ASN A 2 5.94 -14.72 -4.27
N SER A 3 5.38 -14.09 -3.24
CA SER A 3 5.64 -12.68 -2.93
C SER A 3 6.86 -12.53 -2.02
N GLN A 4 7.76 -11.62 -2.36
CA GLN A 4 8.98 -11.32 -1.60
C GLN A 4 8.65 -10.40 -0.42
N TRP A 5 7.93 -10.95 0.57
CA TRP A 5 7.53 -10.21 1.76
C TRP A 5 8.73 -9.79 2.59
N ARG A 6 8.69 -8.57 3.10
CA ARG A 6 9.67 -8.08 4.06
C ARG A 6 9.03 -7.22 5.13
N GLU A 7 9.64 -7.27 6.31
CA GLU A 7 9.46 -6.23 7.31
C GLU A 7 10.26 -5.00 6.91
N TYR A 8 9.87 -3.86 7.46
CA TYR A 8 10.59 -2.60 7.24
C TYR A 8 10.48 -1.73 8.48
N GLU A 9 11.48 -0.90 8.69
CA GLU A 9 11.52 0.06 9.77
C GLU A 9 10.96 1.40 9.32
N MET A 10 10.27 2.09 10.23
CA MET A 10 9.78 3.44 10.02
C MET A 10 10.10 4.34 11.22
N PRO A 11 10.45 5.61 10.98
CA PRO A 11 10.57 6.57 12.06
C PRO A 11 9.19 6.86 12.66
N MET A 12 9.12 6.84 13.99
CA MET A 12 7.93 7.14 14.79
C MET A 12 8.35 7.95 16.01
N TYR A 13 8.06 9.26 15.97
CA TYR A 13 8.59 10.24 16.93
C TYR A 13 10.12 10.16 17.02
N ASP A 14 10.67 9.98 18.22
CA ASP A 14 12.10 9.92 18.48
C ASP A 14 12.67 8.50 18.37
N LYS A 15 11.92 7.56 17.80
CA LYS A 15 12.27 6.14 17.69
C LYS A 15 12.14 5.62 16.27
N VAL A 16 12.87 4.56 15.98
CA VAL A 16 12.67 3.73 14.79
C VAL A 16 11.95 2.47 15.24
N VAL A 17 10.84 2.13 14.58
CA VAL A 17 10.01 0.97 14.92
C VAL A 17 9.79 0.09 13.69
N THR A 18 9.72 -1.22 13.89
CA THR A 18 9.28 -2.15 12.86
C THR A 18 7.80 -1.93 12.58
N ALA A 19 7.44 -1.73 11.31
CA ALA A 19 6.04 -1.56 10.94
C ALA A 19 5.25 -2.84 11.25
N PRO A 20 4.03 -2.73 11.83
CA PRO A 20 3.19 -3.89 12.17
C PRO A 20 2.45 -4.37 10.92
N ARG A 21 3.21 -4.73 9.87
CA ARG A 21 2.78 -5.42 8.64
C ARG A 21 3.99 -5.75 7.79
N MET A 22 3.89 -6.79 6.96
CA MET A 22 4.88 -7.06 5.93
C MET A 22 4.48 -6.38 4.61
N ILE A 23 5.46 -6.00 3.80
CA ILE A 23 5.24 -5.38 2.50
C ILE A 23 6.00 -6.09 1.38
N ALA A 24 5.50 -5.94 0.16
CA ALA A 24 6.23 -6.24 -1.06
C ALA A 24 5.86 -5.20 -2.13
N TRP A 25 6.80 -4.86 -3.02
CA TRP A 25 6.57 -3.84 -4.05
C TRP A 25 6.89 -4.40 -5.44
N TYR A 26 6.04 -4.09 -6.40
CA TYR A 26 6.24 -4.42 -7.81
C TYR A 26 5.99 -3.20 -8.69
N GLY A 27 6.81 -3.03 -9.72
CA GLY A 27 6.83 -1.83 -10.57
C GLY A 27 7.98 -0.89 -10.26
N ALA A 28 8.23 0.05 -11.17
CA ALA A 28 9.34 0.98 -11.05
C ALA A 28 9.19 1.91 -9.84
N THR A 29 10.27 2.11 -9.09
CA THR A 29 10.30 3.04 -7.95
C THR A 29 11.71 3.56 -7.71
N SER A 30 11.80 4.81 -7.28
CA SER A 30 13.04 5.44 -6.81
C SER A 30 13.21 5.38 -5.29
N ARG A 31 12.24 4.79 -4.56
CA ARG A 31 12.24 4.78 -3.09
C ARG A 31 13.02 3.60 -2.55
N VAL A 32 14.00 3.85 -1.69
CA VAL A 32 14.85 2.82 -1.07
C VAL A 32 14.02 1.79 -0.27
N GLU A 33 12.96 2.25 0.38
CA GLU A 33 11.98 1.42 1.12
C GLU A 33 11.10 0.54 0.21
N ARG A 34 11.29 0.57 -1.12
CA ARG A 34 10.59 -0.26 -2.11
C ARG A 34 11.63 -0.85 -3.07
N LYS A 35 11.97 -2.13 -2.91
CA LYS A 35 12.88 -2.78 -3.86
C LYS A 35 12.13 -2.93 -5.18
N SER A 36 12.62 -2.27 -6.23
CA SER A 36 12.05 -2.42 -7.58
C SER A 36 12.12 -3.90 -7.96
N ASN A 37 10.96 -4.50 -8.25
CA ASN A 37 10.86 -5.86 -8.74
C ASN A 37 10.16 -5.83 -10.10
N PRO A 38 10.89 -6.03 -11.21
CA PRO A 38 10.31 -6.05 -12.55
C PRO A 38 9.50 -7.33 -12.81
N ASP A 39 9.75 -8.40 -12.04
CA ASP A 39 9.13 -9.70 -12.23
C ASP A 39 7.84 -9.79 -11.41
N TRP A 40 6.75 -9.32 -12.00
CA TRP A 40 5.42 -9.44 -11.40
C TRP A 40 4.98 -10.91 -11.39
N PRO A 41 4.57 -11.46 -10.23
CA PRO A 41 3.88 -12.75 -10.19
C PRO A 41 2.67 -12.72 -11.13
N HIS A 42 2.43 -13.83 -11.83
CA HIS A 42 1.34 -13.95 -12.81
C HIS A 42 -0.02 -13.51 -12.22
N GLN A 43 -0.29 -13.89 -10.97
CA GLN A 43 -1.53 -13.54 -10.27
C GLN A 43 -1.69 -12.01 -10.10
N LEU A 44 -0.60 -11.26 -9.89
CA LEU A 44 -0.68 -9.80 -9.80
C LEU A 44 -0.96 -9.17 -11.18
N LEU A 45 -0.46 -9.76 -12.26
CA LEU A 45 -0.78 -9.32 -13.61
C LEU A 45 -2.26 -9.53 -13.95
N GLU A 46 -2.83 -10.67 -13.55
CA GLU A 46 -4.26 -10.97 -13.71
C GLU A 46 -5.14 -10.02 -12.91
N ILE A 47 -4.81 -9.79 -11.64
CA ILE A 47 -5.53 -8.83 -10.78
C ILE A 47 -5.46 -7.43 -11.40
N ARG A 48 -4.26 -6.99 -11.82
CA ARG A 48 -4.07 -5.70 -12.49
C ARG A 48 -4.95 -5.61 -13.74
N ALA A 49 -4.95 -6.62 -14.61
CA ALA A 49 -5.74 -6.62 -15.83
C ALA A 49 -7.24 -6.47 -15.53
N ARG A 50 -7.77 -7.21 -14.55
CA ARG A 50 -9.18 -7.11 -14.14
C ARG A 50 -9.53 -5.74 -13.60
N VAL A 51 -8.71 -5.18 -12.70
CA VAL A 51 -8.93 -3.84 -12.15
C VAL A 51 -8.93 -2.81 -13.28
N GLN A 52 -7.94 -2.84 -14.18
CA GLN A 52 -7.88 -1.91 -15.31
C GLN A 52 -9.09 -2.03 -16.24
N GLN A 53 -9.60 -3.24 -16.47
CA GLN A 53 -10.80 -3.47 -17.28
C GLN A 53 -12.04 -2.84 -16.61
N HIS A 54 -12.20 -2.97 -15.30
CA HIS A 54 -13.35 -2.44 -14.58
C HIS A 54 -13.30 -0.91 -14.39
N THR A 55 -12.11 -0.34 -14.21
CA THR A 55 -11.97 1.09 -13.92
C THR A 55 -11.62 1.92 -15.14
N ASN A 56 -11.21 1.29 -16.25
CA ASN A 56 -10.64 1.95 -17.43
C ASN A 56 -9.44 2.86 -17.11
N ILE A 57 -8.67 2.52 -16.08
CA ILE A 57 -7.48 3.27 -15.62
C ILE A 57 -6.29 2.32 -15.67
N LYS A 58 -5.14 2.81 -16.13
CA LYS A 58 -3.88 2.04 -16.13
C LYS A 58 -3.14 2.19 -14.80
N PHE A 59 -2.57 1.10 -14.30
CA PHE A 59 -1.76 1.09 -13.08
C PHE A 59 -0.36 0.53 -13.39
N ASN A 60 0.67 1.16 -12.85
CA ASN A 60 2.07 0.85 -13.17
C ASN A 60 2.86 0.25 -11.99
N ALA A 61 2.28 0.24 -10.80
CA ALA A 61 2.92 -0.26 -9.60
C ALA A 61 1.89 -0.80 -8.60
N VAL A 62 2.34 -1.66 -7.69
CA VAL A 62 1.54 -2.17 -6.59
C VAL A 62 2.39 -2.29 -5.32
N LEU A 63 1.83 -1.81 -4.21
CA LEU A 63 2.29 -2.10 -2.86
C LEU A 63 1.39 -3.20 -2.29
N LEU A 64 1.96 -4.36 -2.00
CA LEU A 64 1.29 -5.39 -1.23
C LEU A 64 1.48 -5.10 0.26
N ASN A 65 0.41 -5.21 1.03
CA ASN A 65 0.43 -5.17 2.49
C ASN A 65 -0.12 -6.51 3.00
N LEU A 66 0.66 -7.21 3.81
CA LEU A 66 0.25 -8.42 4.51
C LEU A 66 0.08 -8.09 5.98
N TYR A 67 -1.16 -8.19 6.45
CA TYR A 67 -1.51 -8.09 7.86
C TYR A 67 -1.70 -9.51 8.39
N ARG A 68 -0.73 -9.99 9.18
CA ARG A 68 -0.61 -11.40 9.60
C ARG A 68 -1.77 -11.84 10.50
N ASP A 69 -2.19 -10.96 11.40
CA ASP A 69 -3.28 -11.16 12.35
C ASP A 69 -3.87 -9.80 12.77
N GLY A 70 -4.84 -9.77 13.69
CA GLY A 70 -5.51 -8.55 14.15
C GLY A 70 -4.62 -7.53 14.88
N SER A 71 -3.39 -7.87 15.23
CA SER A 71 -2.41 -6.94 15.83
C SER A 71 -1.66 -6.11 14.79
N ASP A 72 -1.61 -6.58 13.54
CA ASP A 72 -1.03 -5.84 12.42
C ASP A 72 -1.99 -4.72 11.95
N GLY A 73 -1.42 -3.57 11.60
CA GLY A 73 -2.18 -2.38 11.23
C GLY A 73 -1.37 -1.29 10.52
N VAL A 74 -2.05 -0.17 10.28
CA VAL A 74 -1.43 1.03 9.75
C VAL A 74 -2.09 2.25 10.37
N GLY A 75 -1.28 3.18 10.88
CA GLY A 75 -1.76 4.43 11.46
C GLY A 75 -2.37 5.37 10.40
N TRP A 76 -3.03 6.43 10.87
CA TRP A 76 -3.56 7.47 9.99
C TRP A 76 -2.48 8.04 9.08
N HIS A 77 -2.72 8.00 7.77
CA HIS A 77 -1.81 8.55 6.78
C HIS A 77 -2.56 8.99 5.52
N SER A 78 -1.84 9.64 4.62
CA SER A 78 -2.22 9.75 3.22
C SER A 78 -1.09 9.21 2.38
N ASP A 79 -1.43 8.60 1.25
CA ASP A 79 -0.43 8.21 0.27
C ASP A 79 0.34 9.45 -0.19
N LYS A 80 1.66 9.40 0.01
CA LYS A 80 2.56 10.49 -0.35
C LYS A 80 2.71 10.52 -1.87
N THR A 81 2.01 11.43 -2.54
CA THR A 81 2.27 11.77 -3.94
C THR A 81 3.40 12.81 -4.01
N THR A 82 4.22 12.75 -5.06
CA THR A 82 5.05 13.90 -5.43
C THR A 82 4.11 15.02 -5.89
N SER A 83 4.48 16.28 -5.64
CA SER A 83 3.67 17.48 -5.98
C SER A 83 3.22 17.56 -7.44
N SER A 84 3.89 16.82 -8.34
CA SER A 84 3.57 16.69 -9.76
C SER A 84 2.37 15.79 -10.10
N ASN A 85 1.91 14.92 -9.19
CA ASN A 85 0.80 13.99 -9.44
C ASN A 85 -0.40 14.29 -8.53
N LYS A 86 -1.08 15.40 -8.81
CA LYS A 86 -2.29 15.82 -8.08
C LYS A 86 -3.47 14.85 -8.21
N ASN A 87 -3.51 14.05 -9.28
CA ASN A 87 -4.60 13.12 -9.59
C ASN A 87 -4.12 11.66 -9.65
N MET A 88 -3.47 11.19 -8.58
CA MET A 88 -3.06 9.78 -8.51
C MET A 88 -4.26 8.91 -8.14
N ASN A 89 -4.74 8.12 -9.10
CA ASN A 89 -5.77 7.12 -8.84
C ASN A 89 -5.14 5.91 -8.14
N ILE A 90 -5.77 5.47 -7.05
CA ILE A 90 -5.37 4.29 -6.28
C ILE A 90 -6.52 3.29 -6.32
N ALA A 91 -6.22 2.05 -6.73
CA ALA A 91 -7.12 0.92 -6.56
C ALA A 91 -6.62 0.07 -5.39
N SER A 92 -7.52 -0.23 -4.43
CA SER A 92 -7.25 -1.13 -3.32
C SER A 92 -8.04 -2.42 -3.51
N VAL A 93 -7.35 -3.56 -3.48
CA VAL A 93 -7.94 -4.90 -3.58
C VAL A 93 -7.53 -5.70 -2.36
N THR A 94 -8.49 -6.35 -1.70
CA THR A 94 -8.26 -7.05 -0.43
C THR A 94 -8.65 -8.52 -0.56
N PHE A 95 -7.86 -9.38 0.09
CA PHE A 95 -8.07 -10.83 0.14
C PHE A 95 -7.86 -11.32 1.58
N GLY A 96 -8.49 -12.43 1.93
CA GLY A 96 -8.40 -13.02 3.27
C GLY A 96 -9.44 -12.45 4.23
N GLU A 97 -9.07 -12.31 5.50
CA GLU A 97 -9.98 -11.87 6.55
C GLU A 97 -10.43 -10.42 6.36
N THR A 98 -11.69 -10.15 6.75
CA THR A 98 -12.25 -8.79 6.72
C THR A 98 -11.59 -7.89 7.76
N ARG A 99 -11.29 -6.64 7.39
CA ARG A 99 -10.65 -5.64 8.25
C ARG A 99 -11.33 -4.29 8.13
N LEU A 100 -11.24 -3.48 9.18
CA LEU A 100 -11.81 -2.14 9.20
C LEU A 100 -10.94 -1.18 8.38
N PHE A 101 -11.53 -0.55 7.37
CA PHE A 101 -10.91 0.52 6.59
C PHE A 101 -11.54 1.86 6.96
N ARG A 102 -10.78 2.75 7.59
CA ARG A 102 -11.27 4.04 8.08
C ARG A 102 -10.82 5.19 7.19
N LEU A 103 -11.77 6.07 6.86
CA LEU A 103 -11.51 7.33 6.16
C LEU A 103 -11.75 8.51 7.08
N ARG A 104 -10.87 9.51 7.02
CA ARG A 104 -10.98 10.73 7.81
C ARG A 104 -10.59 11.94 6.95
N HIS A 105 -11.40 12.99 7.02
CA HIS A 105 -11.10 14.24 6.34
C HIS A 105 -9.97 14.99 7.07
N LYS A 106 -8.99 15.52 6.34
CA LYS A 106 -7.80 16.17 6.92
C LYS A 106 -8.11 17.41 7.76
N THR A 107 -9.18 18.13 7.45
CA THR A 107 -9.50 19.42 8.08
C THR A 107 -10.72 19.39 9.00
N LEU A 108 -11.46 18.27 9.07
CA LEU A 108 -12.64 18.17 9.93
C LEU A 108 -12.21 17.91 11.38
N LYS A 109 -12.05 18.99 12.13
CA LYS A 109 -11.54 19.00 13.51
C LYS A 109 -12.44 18.26 14.52
N HIS A 110 -13.70 18.02 14.19
CA HIS A 110 -14.65 17.31 15.06
C HIS A 110 -14.48 15.77 15.03
N ILE A 111 -13.65 15.24 14.12
CA ILE A 111 -13.28 13.83 14.10
C ILE A 111 -11.92 13.70 14.81
N PRO A 112 -11.84 13.05 15.99
CA PRO A 112 -10.58 12.89 16.75
C PRO A 112 -9.47 12.23 15.91
N GLN A 113 -8.20 12.54 16.25
CA GLN A 113 -7.01 11.93 15.62
C GLN A 113 -6.58 10.66 16.33
#